data_AF-A0A922ZX20-F1
#
_entry.id   AF-A0A922ZX20-F1
#
_cell.length_a   1.000
_cell.length_b   1.000
_cell.length_c   1.000
_cell.angle_alpha   90.00
_cell.angle_beta   90.00
_cell.angle_gamma   90.00
#
_symmetry.space_group_name_H-M   'P 1'
#
loop_
_entity.id
_entity.type
_entity.pdbx_description
1 polymer ?
#
loop_
_entity_poly.entity_id
_entity_poly.type
_entity_poly.pdbx_seq_one_letter_code
_entity_poly.pdbx_strand_id
1 'polypeptide(L)'
;EAIQREALEEIAIDINHYPGEFIPIRGYRIAAQEFPEKNIFDHEVQDVSFFLSDLRIEQLVLQQEEIFAILEFHIQDILDLFSDQQKQIRNLSGLTFDQNSRMVSYIKPWSKNDFVATADLYFGKAAFIAHRILLGERNFPGI
;
A
#
# COMPACT_ATOMS: atom_id res chain seq x y z
N GLU A 1 0.33 -17.29 -4.60
CA GLU A 1 -0.44 -18.04 -3.60
C GLU A 1 -0.63 -17.20 -2.33
N ALA A 2 0.43 -16.72 -1.67
CA ALA A 2 0.32 -15.83 -0.49
C ALA A 2 -0.44 -14.51 -0.76
N ILE A 3 -0.02 -13.71 -1.74
CA ILE A 3 -0.66 -12.41 -2.08
C ILE A 3 -2.16 -12.56 -2.39
N GLN A 4 -2.56 -13.66 -3.05
CA GLN A 4 -3.96 -13.91 -3.38
C GLN A 4 -4.76 -14.20 -2.11
N ARG A 5 -4.21 -15.03 -1.22
CA ARG A 5 -4.84 -15.40 0.04
C ARG A 5 -5.02 -14.16 0.91
N GLU A 6 -3.97 -13.36 1.09
CA GLU A 6 -4.00 -12.13 1.90
C GLU A 6 -4.99 -11.12 1.33
N ALA A 7 -4.99 -10.85 0.02
CA ALA A 7 -5.96 -9.94 -0.58
C ALA A 7 -7.42 -10.43 -0.41
N LEU A 8 -7.65 -11.75 -0.45
CA LEU A 8 -8.99 -12.30 -0.25
C LEU A 8 -9.42 -12.27 1.24
N GLU A 9 -8.51 -12.53 2.16
CA GLU A 9 -8.77 -12.53 3.61
C GLU A 9 -8.95 -11.09 4.11
N GLU A 10 -8.00 -10.21 3.82
CA GLU A 10 -7.93 -8.86 4.40
C GLU A 10 -8.91 -7.86 3.78
N ILE A 11 -9.09 -7.90 2.45
CA ILE A 11 -9.88 -6.90 1.70
C ILE A 11 -11.00 -7.51 0.84
N ALA A 12 -11.20 -8.82 0.91
CA ALA A 12 -12.20 -9.58 0.13
C ALA A 12 -12.07 -9.44 -1.39
N ILE A 13 -10.85 -9.26 -1.91
CA ILE A 13 -10.57 -9.16 -3.34
C ILE A 13 -9.82 -10.38 -3.84
N ASP A 14 -10.45 -11.13 -4.75
CA ASP A 14 -9.74 -12.16 -5.50
C ASP A 14 -9.05 -11.53 -6.72
N ILE A 15 -7.76 -11.23 -6.54
CA ILE A 15 -6.91 -10.60 -7.57
C ILE A 15 -6.80 -11.39 -8.88
N ASN A 16 -7.11 -12.69 -8.89
CA ASN A 16 -7.08 -13.50 -10.11
C ASN A 16 -8.35 -13.34 -10.96
N HIS A 17 -9.45 -12.93 -10.34
CA HIS A 17 -10.75 -12.78 -10.99
C HIS A 17 -11.20 -11.33 -11.10
N TYR A 18 -10.63 -10.42 -10.30
CA TYR A 18 -10.92 -9.00 -10.39
C TYR A 18 -10.31 -8.40 -11.68
N PRO A 19 -11.04 -7.54 -12.43
CA PRO A 19 -10.50 -6.88 -13.63
C PRO A 19 -9.27 -6.03 -13.32
N GLY A 20 -8.11 -6.42 -13.83
CA GLY A 20 -6.87 -5.68 -13.61
C GLY A 20 -5.65 -6.35 -14.24
N GLU A 21 -4.52 -5.69 -14.11
CA GLU A 21 -3.21 -6.18 -14.54
C GLU A 21 -2.31 -6.38 -13.32
N PHE A 22 -1.87 -7.61 -13.11
CA PHE A 22 -0.85 -7.92 -12.11
C PHE A 22 0.55 -7.71 -12.70
N ILE A 23 1.33 -6.82 -12.08
CA ILE A 23 2.63 -6.36 -12.57
C ILE A 23 3.70 -6.69 -11.52
N PRO A 24 4.44 -7.81 -11.67
CA PRO A 24 5.52 -8.15 -10.76
C PRO A 24 6.75 -7.26 -11.00
N ILE A 25 7.33 -6.71 -9.94
CA ILE A 25 8.55 -5.90 -10.04
C ILE A 25 9.76 -6.79 -9.77
N ARG A 26 10.25 -7.44 -10.82
CA ARG A 26 11.36 -8.39 -10.71
C ARG A 26 12.62 -7.69 -10.19
N GLY A 27 13.18 -8.22 -9.10
CA GLY A 27 14.44 -7.75 -8.51
C GLY A 27 14.27 -6.66 -7.46
N TYR A 28 13.11 -6.00 -7.38
CA TYR A 28 12.83 -5.06 -6.31
C TYR A 28 12.26 -5.79 -5.10
N ARG A 29 12.98 -5.69 -3.99
CA ARG A 29 12.67 -6.37 -2.74
C ARG A 29 12.77 -5.40 -1.58
N ILE A 30 11.89 -5.59 -0.62
CA ILE A 30 11.87 -4.76 0.59
C ILE A 30 12.28 -5.60 1.78
N ALA A 31 13.10 -5.03 2.66
CA ALA A 31 13.33 -5.59 3.98
C ALA A 31 12.22 -5.08 4.89
N ALA A 32 11.28 -5.95 5.25
CA ALA A 32 10.28 -5.67 6.26
C ALA A 32 10.87 -6.01 7.63
N GLN A 33 10.65 -5.12 8.60
CA GLN A 33 10.96 -5.39 10.00
C GLN A 33 9.63 -5.50 10.73
N GLU A 34 9.24 -6.72 11.06
CA GLU A 34 8.06 -6.96 11.86
C GLU A 34 8.45 -7.17 13.32
N PHE A 35 7.66 -6.57 14.21
CA PHE A 35 7.76 -6.74 15.66
C PHE A 35 6.51 -7.47 16.16
N PRO A 36 6.32 -8.74 15.80
CA PRO A 36 5.06 -9.44 16.07
C PRO A 36 4.82 -9.62 17.57
N GLU A 37 5.87 -9.77 18.38
CA GLU A 37 5.79 -9.83 19.85
C GLU A 37 7.07 -9.29 20.52
N LYS A 38 7.00 -8.96 21.82
CA LYS A 38 8.18 -8.56 22.62
C LYS A 38 9.29 -9.62 22.48
N ASN A 39 10.38 -9.25 21.80
CA ASN A 39 11.64 -10.00 21.60
C ASN A 39 11.73 -10.93 20.38
N ILE A 40 10.78 -10.89 19.44
CA ILE A 40 10.98 -11.54 18.13
C ILE A 40 11.27 -10.45 17.11
N PHE A 41 12.47 -10.51 16.52
CA PHE A 41 12.86 -9.70 15.37
C PHE A 41 12.73 -10.58 14.15
N ASP A 42 11.72 -10.33 13.33
CA ASP A 42 11.64 -10.95 12.01
C ASP A 42 12.22 -10.03 10.95
N HIS A 43 13.04 -10.62 10.08
CA HIS A 43 13.71 -9.95 8.99
C HIS A 43 13.36 -10.67 7.71
N GLU A 44 12.28 -10.23 7.10
CA GLU A 44 11.81 -10.80 5.84
C GLU A 44 12.22 -9.92 4.66
N VAL A 45 12.65 -10.59 3.60
CA VAL A 45 12.86 -9.97 2.30
C VAL A 45 11.66 -10.32 1.44
N GLN A 46 10.83 -9.33 1.15
CA GLN A 46 9.56 -9.53 0.46
C GLN A 46 9.65 -9.02 -0.98
N ASP A 47 9.08 -9.78 -1.92
CA ASP A 47 8.96 -9.37 -3.32
C ASP A 47 7.80 -8.36 -3.46
N VAL A 48 7.97 -7.32 -4.28
CA VAL A 48 6.95 -6.28 -4.48
C VAL A 48 6.26 -6.48 -5.83
N SER A 49 4.93 -6.38 -5.83
CA SER A 49 4.10 -6.44 -7.03
C SER A 49 3.04 -5.35 -7.00
N PHE A 50 2.59 -4.92 -8.18
CA PHE A 50 1.52 -3.94 -8.34
C PHE A 50 0.29 -4.62 -8.96
N PHE A 51 -0.89 -4.17 -8.54
CA PHE A 51 -2.14 -4.55 -9.18
C PHE A 51 -2.81 -3.30 -9.75
N LEU A 52 -2.75 -3.14 -11.06
CA LEU A 52 -3.34 -2.01 -11.77
C LEU A 52 -4.79 -2.32 -12.10
N SER A 53 -5.73 -1.64 -11.46
CA SER A 53 -7.17 -1.86 -11.65
C SER A 53 -7.96 -0.57 -11.41
N ASP A 54 -9.26 -0.63 -11.65
CA ASP A 54 -10.23 0.42 -11.32
C ASP A 54 -10.80 0.29 -9.90
N LEU A 55 -10.26 -0.64 -9.10
CA LEU A 55 -10.70 -0.94 -7.74
C LEU A 55 -10.71 0.30 -6.86
N ARG A 56 -11.85 0.56 -6.22
CA ARG A 56 -12.04 1.65 -5.27
C ARG A 56 -12.29 1.14 -3.87
N ILE A 57 -11.99 1.98 -2.88
CA ILE A 57 -12.06 1.59 -1.46
C ILE A 57 -13.48 1.20 -1.03
N GLU A 58 -14.52 1.72 -1.69
CA GLU A 58 -15.92 1.40 -1.38
C GLU A 58 -16.32 -0.02 -1.79
N GLN A 59 -15.52 -0.68 -2.64
CA GLN A 59 -15.73 -2.06 -3.07
C GLN A 59 -15.08 -3.07 -2.12
N LEU A 60 -14.30 -2.61 -1.15
CA LEU A 60 -13.52 -3.46 -0.25
C LEU A 60 -14.35 -3.85 0.97
N VAL A 61 -14.19 -5.10 1.41
CA VAL A 61 -14.68 -5.57 2.70
C VAL A 61 -13.46 -5.83 3.57
N LEU A 62 -13.23 -4.95 4.53
CA LEU A 62 -12.03 -5.00 5.37
C LEU A 62 -12.22 -5.97 6.54
N GLN A 63 -11.22 -6.79 6.81
CA GLN A 63 -11.15 -7.61 8.02
C GLN A 63 -10.60 -6.77 9.18
N GLN A 64 -11.45 -6.44 10.15
CA GLN A 64 -11.11 -5.51 11.24
C GLN A 64 -9.97 -6.01 12.13
N GLU A 65 -9.81 -7.32 12.26
CA GLU A 65 -8.75 -7.95 13.04
C GLU A 65 -7.36 -7.72 12.44
N GLU A 66 -7.27 -7.44 11.15
CA GLU A 66 -6.02 -7.32 10.39
C GLU A 66 -5.78 -5.89 9.88
N ILE A 67 -6.85 -5.20 9.46
CA ILE A 67 -6.78 -3.85 8.91
C ILE A 67 -7.37 -2.83 9.88
N PHE A 68 -6.52 -1.91 10.33
CA PHE A 68 -6.96 -0.72 11.08
C PHE A 68 -7.68 0.31 10.19
N ALA A 69 -7.10 0.64 9.03
CA ALA A 69 -7.65 1.61 8.09
C ALA A 69 -7.11 1.36 6.68
N ILE A 70 -7.88 1.77 5.67
CA ILE A 70 -7.45 1.82 4.26
C ILE A 70 -7.60 3.25 3.72
N LEU A 71 -6.65 3.66 2.89
CA LEU A 71 -6.52 5.04 2.41
C LEU A 71 -6.22 5.03 0.91
N GLU A 72 -6.82 5.96 0.18
CA GLU A 72 -6.50 6.23 -1.22
C GLU A 72 -5.77 7.57 -1.34
N PHE A 73 -4.68 7.61 -2.08
CA PHE A 73 -3.89 8.81 -2.33
C PHE A 73 -3.69 9.03 -3.82
N HIS A 74 -3.53 10.29 -4.23
CA HIS A 74 -2.90 10.55 -5.52
C HIS A 74 -1.41 10.17 -5.44
N ILE A 75 -0.94 9.46 -6.46
CA ILE A 75 0.47 9.07 -6.56
C ILE A 75 1.39 10.30 -6.50
N GLN A 76 1.00 11.41 -7.13
CA GLN A 76 1.78 12.65 -7.12
C GLN A 76 1.93 13.22 -5.71
N ASP A 77 0.90 13.14 -4.86
CA ASP A 77 0.98 13.61 -3.48
C ASP A 77 2.05 12.82 -2.71
N ILE A 78 2.09 11.49 -2.86
CA ILE A 78 3.13 10.66 -2.22
C ILE A 78 4.53 11.03 -2.76
N LEU A 79 4.68 11.25 -4.06
CA LEU A 79 5.95 11.69 -4.66
C LEU A 79 6.40 13.06 -4.12
N ASP A 80 5.50 14.02 -4.03
CA ASP A 80 5.76 15.35 -3.50
C ASP A 80 6.14 15.30 -2.02
N LEU A 81 5.49 14.43 -1.24
CA LEU A 81 5.81 14.21 0.16
C LEU A 81 7.21 13.62 0.35
N PHE A 82 7.58 12.61 -0.44
CA PHE A 82 8.87 11.91 -0.28
C PHE A 82 10.05 12.63 -0.93
N SER A 83 9.78 13.56 -1.87
CA SER A 83 10.76 14.49 -2.46
C SER A 83 10.88 15.82 -1.72
N ASP A 84 10.24 15.94 -0.54
CA ASP A 84 10.23 17.13 0.32
C ASP A 84 9.67 18.41 -0.36
N GLN A 85 8.89 18.25 -1.44
CA GLN A 85 8.17 19.34 -2.10
C GLN A 85 6.92 19.75 -1.30
N GLN A 86 6.31 18.79 -0.61
CA GLN A 86 5.21 19.01 0.31
C GLN A 86 5.54 18.39 1.68
N LYS A 87 5.16 19.08 2.76
CA LYS A 87 5.36 18.56 4.13
C LYS A 87 4.23 17.65 4.60
N GLN A 88 3.04 17.86 4.05
CA GLN A 88 1.83 17.14 4.38
C GLN A 88 0.97 16.97 3.13
N ILE A 89 0.30 15.83 3.06
CA ILE A 89 -0.69 15.49 2.03
C ILE A 89 -2.00 15.08 2.68
N ARG A 90 -3.07 14.99 1.92
CA ARG A 90 -4.37 14.51 2.40
C ARG A 90 -4.83 13.36 1.52
N ASN A 91 -5.31 12.28 2.13
CA ASN A 91 -5.88 11.18 1.37
C ASN A 91 -7.17 11.62 0.66
N LEU A 92 -7.45 11.04 -0.52
CA LEU A 92 -8.62 11.31 -1.34
C LEU A 92 -9.88 10.73 -0.71
N SER A 93 -9.74 9.48 -0.28
CA SER A 93 -10.78 8.68 0.33
C SER A 93 -10.12 7.81 1.41
N GLY A 94 -10.89 7.36 2.39
CA GLY A 94 -10.35 6.49 3.44
C GLY A 94 -11.46 5.96 4.34
N LEU A 95 -11.26 4.75 4.84
CA LEU A 95 -12.20 4.02 5.68
C LEU A 95 -11.47 3.43 6.90
N THR A 96 -12.12 3.44 8.05
CA THR A 96 -11.66 2.81 9.30
C THR A 96 -12.85 2.31 10.10
N PHE A 97 -12.60 1.60 11.20
CA PHE A 97 -13.62 1.13 12.11
C PHE A 97 -13.80 2.09 13.30
N ASP A 98 -15.05 2.40 13.63
CA ASP A 98 -15.39 3.09 14.87
C ASP A 98 -15.41 2.12 16.07
N GLN A 99 -15.72 2.64 17.27
CA GLN A 99 -15.80 1.83 18.49
C GLN A 99 -16.88 0.73 18.45
N ASN A 100 -17.83 0.82 17.52
CA ASN A 100 -18.90 -0.15 17.31
C ASN A 100 -18.63 -1.06 16.10
N SER A 101 -17.39 -1.11 15.61
CA SER A 101 -17.00 -1.94 14.46
C SER A 101 -17.72 -1.56 13.16
N ARG A 102 -18.14 -0.29 13.03
CA ARG A 102 -18.75 0.23 11.81
C ARG A 102 -17.72 0.95 10.97
N MET A 103 -17.76 0.70 9.66
CA MET A 103 -16.96 1.43 8.68
C MET A 103 -17.38 2.90 8.64
N VAL A 104 -16.43 3.80 8.89
CA VAL A 104 -16.61 5.25 8.87
C VAL A 104 -15.50 5.92 8.05
N SER A 105 -15.79 7.12 7.54
CA SER A 105 -14.81 7.89 6.75
C SER A 105 -13.59 8.29 7.58
N TYR A 106 -12.41 8.16 6.99
CA TYR A 106 -11.13 8.46 7.62
C TYR A 106 -10.25 9.32 6.71
N ILE A 107 -10.47 10.64 6.74
CA ILE A 107 -9.69 11.61 5.96
C ILE A 107 -8.87 12.49 6.91
N LYS A 108 -7.55 12.47 6.77
CA LYS A 108 -6.63 13.22 7.64
C LYS A 108 -5.41 13.75 6.86
N PRO A 109 -4.70 14.76 7.39
CA PRO A 109 -3.38 15.11 6.88
C PRO A 109 -2.36 14.05 7.28
N TRP A 110 -1.41 13.77 6.38
CA TRP A 110 -0.34 12.79 6.54
C TRP A 110 1.00 13.44 6.21
N SER A 111 2.00 13.14 7.02
CA SER A 111 3.38 13.55 6.84
C SER A 111 4.25 12.33 6.55
N LYS A 112 5.49 12.55 6.11
CA LYS A 112 6.47 11.48 5.86
C LYS A 112 6.71 10.59 7.09
N ASN A 113 6.55 11.13 8.29
CA ASN A 113 6.73 10.40 9.56
C ASN A 113 5.56 9.47 9.90
N ASP A 114 4.40 9.65 9.28
CA ASP A 114 3.23 8.79 9.49
C ASP A 114 3.31 7.49 8.66
N PHE A 115 4.25 7.44 7.71
CA PHE A 115 4.60 6.22 6.98
C PHE A 115 5.68 5.48 7.77
N VAL A 116 5.53 4.16 7.92
CA VAL A 116 6.52 3.32 8.63
C VAL A 116 7.90 3.59 8.04
N ALA A 117 8.83 3.98 8.91
CA ALA A 117 10.21 4.27 8.54
C ALA A 117 10.88 2.97 8.08
N THR A 118 10.77 2.69 6.79
CA THR A 118 11.58 1.67 6.12
C THR A 118 12.91 2.30 5.76
N ALA A 119 14.01 1.57 5.95
CA ALA A 119 15.36 2.04 5.63
C ALA A 119 15.51 2.49 4.16
N ASP A 120 14.58 2.10 3.29
CA ASP A 120 14.65 2.29 1.84
C ASP A 120 13.61 3.27 1.27
N LEU A 121 12.92 4.06 2.11
CA LEU A 121 11.85 4.96 1.67
C LEU A 121 10.80 4.25 0.80
N TYR A 122 10.40 3.04 1.23
CA TYR A 122 9.57 2.11 0.46
C TYR A 122 8.40 2.79 -0.26
N PHE A 123 7.60 3.57 0.46
CA PHE A 123 6.40 4.21 -0.08
C PHE A 123 6.72 5.23 -1.18
N GLY A 124 7.83 5.98 -1.06
CA GLY A 124 8.29 6.90 -2.11
C GLY A 124 8.71 6.15 -3.38
N LYS A 125 9.46 5.05 -3.24
CA LYS A 125 9.82 4.18 -4.37
C LYS A 125 8.61 3.49 -5.00
N ALA A 126 7.67 3.01 -4.18
CA ALA A 126 6.45 2.39 -4.66
C ALA A 126 5.60 3.38 -5.46
N ALA A 127 5.46 4.63 -4.99
CA ALA A 127 4.79 5.70 -5.73
C ALA A 127 5.51 6.03 -7.04
N PHE A 128 6.85 6.04 -7.05
CA PHE A 128 7.62 6.23 -8.28
C PHE A 128 7.35 5.12 -9.29
N ILE A 129 7.41 3.85 -8.89
CA ILE A 129 7.13 2.71 -9.76
C ILE A 129 5.67 2.78 -10.26
N ALA A 130 4.71 3.04 -9.38
CA ALA A 130 3.29 3.20 -9.75
C ALA A 130 3.10 4.28 -10.81
N HIS A 131 3.76 5.43 -10.67
CA HIS A 131 3.70 6.51 -11.65
C HIS A 131 4.22 6.05 -13.03
N ARG A 132 5.35 5.33 -13.05
CA ARG A 132 5.95 4.80 -14.29
C ARG A 132 5.06 3.73 -14.94
N ILE A 133 4.41 2.89 -14.14
CA ILE A 133 3.39 1.92 -14.62
C ILE A 133 2.26 2.64 -15.33
N LEU A 134 1.74 3.75 -14.77
CA LEU A 134 0.70 4.56 -15.40
C LEU A 134 1.15 5.22 -16.71
N LEU A 135 2.46 5.45 -16.88
CA LEU A 135 3.06 5.91 -18.14
C LEU A 135 3.33 4.78 -19.14
N GLY A 136 2.96 3.54 -18.82
CA GLY A 136 3.10 2.38 -19.70
C GLY A 136 4.37 1.56 -19.50
N GLU A 137 5.18 1.86 -18.49
CA GLU A 137 6.40 1.09 -18.23
C GLU A 137 6.10 -0.22 -17.52
N ARG A 138 6.83 -1.27 -17.90
CA ARG A 138 6.69 -2.63 -17.35
C ARG A 138 8.02 -3.28 -16.96
N ASN A 139 9.14 -2.63 -17.28
CA ASN A 139 10.48 -3.11 -17.00
C ASN A 139 11.19 -2.12 -16.08
N PHE A 140 11.62 -2.61 -14.92
CA PHE A 140 12.25 -1.81 -13.88
C PHE A 140 13.66 -2.34 -13.56
N PRO A 141 14.61 -2.32 -14.52
CA PRO A 141 15.95 -2.85 -14.29
C PRO A 141 16.73 -1.95 -13.33
N GLY A 142 17.26 -2.52 -12.25
CA GLY A 142 18.19 -1.82 -11.35
C GLY A 142 17.54 -0.87 -10.35
N ILE A 143 16.23 -1.03 -10.08
CA ILE A 143 15.57 -0.49 -8.88
C ILE A 143 15.74 -1.46 -7.72
#